data_AF-A0A258JPR7-F1
#
_entry.id   AF-A0A258JPR7-F1
#
_cell.length_a   1.000
_cell.length_b   1.000
_cell.length_c   1.000
_cell.angle_alpha   90.00
_cell.angle_beta   90.00
_cell.angle_gamma   90.00
#
_symmetry.space_group_name_H-M   'P 1'
#
loop_
_entity.id
_entity.type
_entity.pdbx_description
1 polymer ?
#
loop_
_entity_poly.entity_id
_entity_poly.type
_entity_poly.pdbx_seq_one_letter_code
_entity_poly.pdbx_strand_id
1 'polypeptide(L)' 'EMAVPMSPDQVLAKRQGIFKHQSQKDGVVFQGTDSREFWQRAEDRNKETAELYDQLGLSNYAAMEAFVRWKF' A
#
# COMPACT_ATOMS: atom_id res chain seq x y z
N GLU A 1 -0.85 16.25 -5.74
CA GLU A 1 -0.95 14.85 -5.26
C GLU A 1 -0.74 14.86 -3.75
N MET A 2 -1.22 13.86 -3.01
CA MET A 2 -1.13 13.81 -1.56
C MET A 2 -0.57 12.46 -1.11
N ALA A 3 0.23 12.46 -0.04
CA ALA A 3 0.77 11.24 0.55
C ALA A 3 0.65 11.28 2.08
N VAL A 4 0.36 10.14 2.70
CA VAL A 4 0.32 9.98 4.17
C VAL A 4 1.37 8.95 4.59
N PRO A 5 2.34 9.32 5.44
CA PRO A 5 3.37 8.40 5.93
C PRO A 5 2.82 7.39 6.94
N MET A 6 3.42 6.20 6.97
CA MET A 6 3.07 5.12 7.89
C MET A 6 4.29 4.61 8.67
N SER A 7 4.06 4.29 9.93
CA SER A 7 5.02 3.55 10.78
C SER A 7 5.03 2.05 10.45
N PRO A 8 6.05 1.29 10.85
CA PRO A 8 6.10 -0.16 10.66
C PRO A 8 4.85 -0.90 11.19
N ASP A 9 4.35 -0.50 12.36
CA ASP A 9 3.15 -1.12 12.96
C ASP A 9 1.89 -0.85 12.14
N GLN A 10 1.77 0.35 11.54
CA GLN A 10 0.65 0.70 10.66
C GLN A 10 0.69 -0.13 9.37
N VAL A 11 1.88 -0.42 8.83
CA VAL A 11 2.04 -1.32 7.67
C VAL A 11 1.55 -2.72 8.01
N LEU A 12 1.96 -3.26 9.15
CA LEU A 12 1.52 -4.59 9.61
C LEU A 12 0.01 -4.65 9.83
N ALA A 13 -0.58 -3.61 10.43
CA ALA A 13 -2.02 -3.50 10.64
C ALA A 13 -2.78 -3.44 9.31
N LYS A 14 -2.30 -2.65 8.34
CA LYS A 14 -2.88 -2.57 6.99
C LYS A 14 -2.83 -3.92 6.27
N ARG A 15 -1.67 -4.60 6.30
CA ARG A 15 -1.48 -5.93 5.72
C ARG A 15 -2.50 -6.94 6.26
N GLN A 16 -2.65 -6.99 7.59
CA GLN A 16 -3.62 -7.84 8.27
C GLN A 16 -5.06 -7.50 7.87
N GLY A 17 -5.40 -6.21 7.73
CA GLY A 17 -6.71 -5.75 7.27
C GLY A 17 -7.05 -6.24 5.87
N ILE A 18 -6.12 -6.07 4.92
CA ILE A 18 -6.29 -6.52 3.53
C ILE A 18 -6.42 -8.05 3.48
N PHE A 19 -5.55 -8.76 4.19
CA PHE A 19 -5.57 -10.22 4.24
C PHE A 19 -6.90 -10.76 4.78
N LYS A 20 -7.38 -10.24 5.90
CA LYS A 20 -8.67 -10.64 6.49
C LYS A 20 -9.83 -10.38 5.53
N HIS A 21 -9.87 -9.21 4.90
CA HIS A 21 -10.91 -8.88 3.91
C HIS A 21 -10.86 -9.81 2.69
N GLN A 22 -9.67 -10.12 2.20
CA GLN A 22 -9.49 -11.04 1.08
C GLN A 22 -9.94 -12.46 1.44
N SER A 23 -9.63 -12.93 2.65
CA SER A 23 -9.97 -14.28 3.13
C SER A 23 -11.48 -14.54 3.25
N GLN A 24 -12.30 -13.48 3.28
CA GLN A 24 -13.76 -13.59 3.34
C GLN A 24 -14.42 -13.73 1.96
N LYS A 25 -13.64 -13.66 0.88
CA LYS A 25 -14.14 -13.76 -0.50
C LYS A 25 -13.80 -15.13 -1.07
N ASP A 26 -14.71 -15.71 -1.85
CA ASP A 26 -14.53 -17.01 -2.51
C ASP A 26 -13.42 -17.02 -3.59
N GLY A 27 -12.83 -15.86 -3.88
CA GLY A 27 -11.75 -15.69 -4.83
C GLY A 27 -11.74 -14.28 -5.41
N VAL A 28 -10.70 -13.99 -6.20
CA VAL A 28 -10.60 -12.72 -6.94
C VAL A 28 -11.31 -12.89 -8.27
N VAL A 29 -12.37 -12.13 -8.52
CA VAL A 29 -13.15 -12.18 -9.78
C VAL A 29 -12.33 -11.84 -11.03
N PHE A 30 -11.23 -11.12 -10.86
CA PHE A 30 -10.28 -10.76 -11.93
C PHE A 30 -8.85 -10.95 -11.42
N GLN A 31 -8.33 -12.17 -11.49
CA GLN A 31 -6.90 -12.40 -11.32
C GLN A 31 -6.18 -11.90 -12.58
N GLY A 32 -5.41 -10.81 -12.44
CA GLY A 32 -4.47 -10.38 -13.48
C GLY A 32 -3.29 -11.35 -13.60
N THR A 33 -2.26 -10.95 -14.34
CA THR A 33 -1.03 -11.76 -14.49
C THR A 33 -0.08 -11.68 -13.29
N ASP A 34 -0.36 -10.81 -12.31
CA ASP A 34 0.45 -10.67 -11.10
C ASP A 34 0.06 -11.74 -10.08
N SER A 35 0.98 -12.65 -9.79
CA SER A 35 0.80 -13.77 -8.86
C SER A 35 0.85 -13.36 -7.39
N ARG A 36 1.20 -12.11 -7.08
CA ARG A 36 1.27 -11.63 -5.69
C ARG A 36 -0.10 -11.33 -5.12
N GLU A 37 -0.26 -11.65 -3.83
CA GLU A 37 -1.44 -11.32 -3.05
C GLU A 37 -1.67 -9.80 -3.00
N PHE A 38 -2.92 -9.37 -2.82
CA PHE A 38 -3.25 -7.93 -2.77
C PHE A 38 -2.47 -7.18 -1.69
N TRP A 39 -2.28 -7.81 -0.53
CA TRP A 39 -1.54 -7.19 0.57
C TRP A 39 -0.05 -7.00 0.22
N GLN A 40 0.57 -7.93 -0.51
CA GLN A 40 1.95 -7.81 -0.96
C GLN A 40 2.09 -6.64 -1.93
N ARG A 41 1.20 -6.56 -2.92
CA ARG A 41 1.20 -5.46 -3.90
C ARG A 41 0.96 -4.10 -3.26
N ALA A 42 0.09 -4.04 -2.25
CA ALA A 42 -0.17 -2.80 -1.52
C ALA A 42 1.03 -2.38 -0.66
N GLU A 43 1.71 -3.34 -0.02
CA GLU A 43 2.91 -3.09 0.78
C GLU A 43 4.08 -2.61 -0.10
N ASP A 44 4.35 -3.31 -1.20
CA ASP A 44 5.42 -2.97 -2.15
C ASP A 44 5.27 -1.55 -2.70
N ARG A 45 4.08 -1.18 -3.21
CA ARG A 45 3.84 0.17 -3.76
C ARG A 45 4.02 1.27 -2.71
N ASN A 46 3.57 1.00 -1.50
CA ASN A 46 3.67 2.00 -0.44
C ASN A 46 5.12 2.18 0.03
N LYS A 47 5.89 1.09 0.04
CA LYS A 47 7.33 1.10 0.30
C LYS A 47 8.08 1.87 -0.80
N GLU A 48 7.80 1.57 -2.07
CA GLU A 48 8.37 2.30 -3.22
C GLU A 48 8.06 3.80 -3.15
N THR A 49 6.84 4.18 -2.74
CA THR A 49 6.47 5.59 -2.58
C THR A 49 7.30 6.27 -1.48
N ALA A 50 7.52 5.60 -0.35
CA ALA A 50 8.35 6.14 0.73
C ALA A 50 9.83 6.24 0.31
N GLU A 51 10.35 5.24 -0.39
CA GLU A 51 11.72 5.24 -0.94
C GLU A 51 11.92 6.39 -1.95
N LEU A 52 10.92 6.66 -2.79
CA LEU A 52 10.95 7.81 -3.71
C LEU A 52 11.03 9.13 -2.93
N TYR A 53 10.26 9.29 -1.85
CA TYR A 53 10.29 10.51 -1.04
C TYR A 53 11.62 10.67 -0.31
N ASP A 54 12.19 9.58 0.20
CA ASP A 54 13.53 9.55 0.83
C ASP A 54 14.63 9.97 -0.16
N GLN A 55 14.58 9.48 -1.41
CA GLN A 55 15.50 9.88 -2.48
C GLN A 55 15.39 11.38 -2.84
N LEU A 56 14.22 11.99 -2.62
CA LEU A 56 14.01 13.43 -2.78
C LEU A 56 14.49 14.26 -1.58
N GLY A 57 15.04 13.61 -0.55
CA GLY A 57 15.56 14.25 0.66
C GLY A 57 14.50 14.53 1.74
N LEU A 58 13.31 13.94 1.64
CA LEU A 58 12.29 14.01 2.68
C LEU A 58 12.56 12.97 3.77
N SER A 59 11.84 13.10 4.90
CA SER A 59 11.97 12.15 6.00
C SER A 59 11.66 10.71 5.56
N ASN A 60 12.47 9.78 6.05
CA ASN A 60 12.32 8.35 5.79
C ASN A 60 11.15 7.75 6.60
N TYR A 61 10.32 6.94 5.96
CA TYR A 61 9.21 6.21 6.57
C TYR A 61 9.16 4.77 6.05
N ALA A 62 8.51 3.88 6.81
CA ALA A 62 8.38 2.48 6.41
C ALA A 62 7.57 2.32 5.12
N ALA A 63 6.58 3.19 4.90
CA ALA A 63 5.72 3.21 3.73
C ALA A 63 4.92 4.53 3.67
N MET A 64 4.39 4.86 2.49
CA MET A 64 3.53 6.02 2.26
C MET A 64 2.32 5.66 1.40
N GLU A 65 1.13 6.13 1.79
CA GLU A 65 -0.09 6.00 0.98
C GLU A 65 -0.25 7.21 0.06
N ALA A 66 -0.24 7.01 -1.27
CA ALA A 66 -0.51 8.07 -2.23
C ALA A 66 -1.99 8.15 -2.62
N PHE A 67 -2.54 9.36 -2.74
CA PHE A 67 -3.91 9.60 -3.18
C PHE A 67 -4.05 10.93 -3.96
N VAL A 68 -5.01 10.96 -4.87
CA VAL A 68 -5.29 12.11 -5.73
C VAL A 68 -6.58 12.77 -5.26
N ARG A 69 -6.55 14.10 -5.10
CA ARG A 69 -7.76 14.88 -4.82
C ARG A 69 -8.69 14.81 -6.02
N TRP A 70 -9.89 14.30 -5.82
CA TRP A 70 -10.97 14.44 -6.79
C TRP A 70 -11.42 15.91 -6.86
N LYS A 71 -11.52 16.46 -8.08
CA LYS A 71 -12.04 17.82 -8.34
C LYS A 71 -13.37 17.65 -9.07
N PHE A 72 -14.43 18.23 -8.52
CA PHE A 72 -15.77 18.27 -9.11
C PHE A 72 -15.91 19.46 -10.06
#